data_AF-A0A355BJJ6-F1
#
_entry.id   AF-A0A355BJJ6-F1
#
_cell.length_a   1.000
_cell.length_b   1.000
_cell.length_c   1.000
_cell.angle_alpha   90.00
_cell.angle_beta   90.00
_cell.angle_gamma   90.00
#
_symmetry.space_group_name_H-M   'P 1'
#
loop_
_entity.id
_entity.type
_entity.pdbx_description
1 polymer ?
#
loop_
_entity_poly.entity_id
_entity_poly.type
_entity_poly.pdbx_seq_one_letter_code
_entity_poly.pdbx_strand_id
1 'polypeptide(L)'
;DDLYQLGCLGLIRAIDRFDLNQDVRFSTYAVPLILGEIRRYLRDNGPIKVSRSLKEMAMRAKRERESLSRTLGREVTIEELAEAMQVKPETLLMALEATSAPASLQ
;
A
#
# COMPACT_ATOMS: atom_id res chain seq x y z
N ASP A 1 -19.70 3.89 7.83
CA ASP A 1 -20.40 4.71 6.83
C ASP A 1 -19.61 4.94 5.55
N ASP A 2 -18.34 5.36 5.62
CA ASP A 2 -17.52 5.64 4.42
C ASP A 2 -17.43 4.50 3.41
N LEU A 3 -17.17 3.27 3.86
CA LEU A 3 -17.09 2.09 2.98
C LEU A 3 -18.41 1.76 2.30
N TYR A 4 -19.52 1.99 2.99
CA TYR A 4 -20.85 1.77 2.44
C TYR A 4 -21.16 2.81 1.36
N GLN A 5 -20.88 4.09 1.63
CA GLN A 5 -21.05 5.17 0.66
C GLN A 5 -20.15 4.98 -0.58
N LEU A 6 -18.90 4.53 -0.38
CA LEU A 6 -17.99 4.17 -1.47
C LEU A 6 -18.51 2.99 -2.28
N GLY A 7 -19.12 2.00 -1.61
CA GLY A 7 -19.82 0.90 -2.25
C GLY A 7 -20.95 1.39 -3.16
N CYS A 8 -21.80 2.30 -2.64
CA CYS A 8 -22.87 2.92 -3.42
C CYS A 8 -22.35 3.72 -4.61
N LEU A 9 -21.29 4.52 -4.43
CA LEU A 9 -20.68 5.29 -5.52
C LEU A 9 -20.07 4.38 -6.60
N GLY A 10 -19.39 3.31 -6.18
CA GLY A 10 -18.85 2.30 -7.08
C GLY A 10 -19.95 1.60 -7.89
N LEU A 11 -21.10 1.33 -7.24
CA LEU A 11 -22.26 0.74 -7.90
C LEU A 11 -22.86 1.68 -8.95
N ILE A 12 -23.05 2.96 -8.65
CA ILE A 12 -23.55 3.96 -9.61
C ILE A 12 -22.65 4.02 -10.83
N ARG A 13 -21.33 4.10 -10.63
CA ARG A 13 -20.35 4.09 -11.75
C ARG A 13 -20.37 2.80 -12.55
N ALA A 14 -20.61 1.66 -11.90
CA ALA A 14 -20.75 0.39 -12.58
C ALA A 14 -22.00 0.39 -13.48
N ILE A 15 -23.13 0.93 -13.00
CA ILE A 15 -24.36 1.08 -13.77
C ILE A 15 -24.13 1.98 -14.99
N ASP A 16 -23.51 3.15 -14.81
CA ASP A 16 -23.28 4.12 -15.89
C ASP A 16 -22.40 3.58 -17.04
N ARG A 17 -21.56 2.58 -16.77
CA ARG A 17 -20.57 2.06 -17.70
C ARG A 17 -20.83 0.64 -18.17
N PHE A 18 -21.86 -0.02 -17.64
CA PHE A 18 -22.19 -1.39 -18.02
C PHE A 18 -22.91 -1.41 -19.36
N ASP A 19 -22.42 -2.25 -20.27
CA ASP A 19 -23.01 -2.44 -21.59
C ASP A 19 -23.82 -3.74 -21.60
N LEU A 20 -25.13 -3.62 -21.88
CA LEU A 20 -26.06 -4.75 -21.98
C LEU A 20 -25.77 -5.64 -23.19
N ASN A 21 -24.99 -5.17 -24.17
CA ASN A 21 -24.57 -5.98 -25.32
C ASN A 21 -23.45 -6.97 -24.97
N GLN A 22 -22.84 -6.86 -23.79
CA GLN A 22 -21.85 -7.84 -23.34
C GLN A 22 -22.54 -9.06 -22.70
N ASP A 23 -22.13 -10.25 -23.11
CA ASP A 23 -22.65 -11.54 -22.61
C ASP A 23 -22.08 -11.90 -21.23
N VAL A 24 -22.21 -10.99 -20.27
CA VAL A 24 -21.75 -11.17 -18.89
C VAL A 24 -22.80 -10.64 -17.93
N ARG A 25 -22.86 -11.22 -16.73
CA ARG A 25 -23.73 -10.70 -15.67
C ARG A 25 -23.18 -9.38 -15.14
N PHE A 26 -24.05 -8.43 -14.82
CA PHE A 26 -23.67 -7.16 -14.21
C PHE A 26 -22.79 -7.33 -12.97
N SER A 27 -23.08 -8.33 -12.11
CA SER A 27 -22.28 -8.63 -10.93
C SER A 27 -20.82 -8.98 -11.26
N THR A 28 -20.56 -9.63 -12.41
CA THR A 28 -19.20 -9.93 -12.88
C THR A 28 -18.41 -8.65 -13.15
N TYR A 29 -19.06 -7.59 -13.60
CA TYR A 29 -18.44 -6.28 -13.86
C TYR A 29 -18.38 -5.40 -12.60
N ALA A 30 -19.48 -5.31 -11.86
CA ALA A 30 -19.64 -4.36 -10.76
C ALA A 30 -18.82 -4.75 -9.51
N VAL A 31 -18.74 -6.04 -9.18
CA VAL A 31 -18.06 -6.49 -7.95
C VAL A 31 -16.56 -6.13 -7.94
N PRO A 32 -15.77 -6.43 -9.00
CA PRO A 32 -14.36 -6.01 -9.05
C PRO A 32 -14.17 -4.50 -8.97
N LEU A 33 -15.06 -3.73 -9.60
CA LEU A 33 -14.99 -2.28 -9.65
C LEU A 33 -15.23 -1.65 -8.27
N ILE A 34 -16.29 -2.08 -7.58
CA ILE A 34 -16.62 -1.64 -6.21
C ILE A 34 -15.48 -2.02 -5.25
N LEU A 35 -14.99 -3.26 -5.34
CA LEU A 35 -13.90 -3.74 -4.48
C LEU A 35 -12.60 -2.95 -4.72
N GLY A 36 -12.32 -2.58 -5.97
CA GLY A 36 -11.18 -1.74 -6.34
C GLY A 36 -11.24 -0.35 -5.70
N GLU A 37 -12.40 0.29 -5.73
CA GLU A 37 -12.61 1.60 -5.09
C GLU A 37 -12.42 1.54 -3.57
N ILE A 38 -12.98 0.52 -2.92
CA ILE A 38 -12.82 0.30 -1.47
C ILE A 38 -11.36 0.04 -1.10
N ARG A 39 -10.66 -0.82 -1.85
CA ARG A 39 -9.24 -1.10 -1.62
C ARG A 39 -8.37 0.14 -1.80
N ARG A 40 -8.67 0.96 -2.81
CA ARG A 40 -7.98 2.25 -3.01
C ARG A 40 -8.19 3.16 -1.81
N TYR A 41 -9.44 3.33 -1.36
CA TYR A 41 -9.76 4.16 -0.20
C TYR A 41 -9.03 3.70 1.06
N LEU A 42 -9.03 2.40 1.36
CA LEU A 42 -8.35 1.85 2.53
C LEU A 42 -6.83 2.04 2.48
N ARG A 43 -6.24 1.96 1.29
CA ARG A 43 -4.80 2.23 1.10
C ARG A 43 -4.45 3.70 1.35
N ASP A 44 -5.32 4.59 0.91
CA ASP A 44 -5.08 6.04 0.88
C ASP A 44 -5.49 6.72 2.20
N ASN A 45 -6.47 6.14 2.94
CA ASN A 45 -7.01 6.65 4.21
C ASN A 45 -6.78 5.72 5.41
N GLY A 46 -5.77 4.85 5.33
CA GLY A 46 -5.36 4.04 6.49
C GLY A 46 -5.01 4.91 7.71
N PRO A 47 -5.09 4.36 8.94
CA PRO A 47 -5.03 5.10 10.20
C PRO A 47 -3.72 5.85 10.46
N ILE A 48 -2.66 5.57 9.68
CA ILE A 48 -1.42 6.32 9.67
C ILE A 48 -1.23 6.88 8.27
N LYS A 49 -1.22 8.22 8.16
CA LYS A 49 -1.03 8.98 6.92
C LYS A 49 0.45 8.92 6.48
N VAL A 50 0.98 7.72 6.30
CA VAL A 50 2.33 7.51 5.75
C VAL A 50 2.29 7.86 4.29
N SER A 51 3.10 8.83 3.86
CA SER A 51 3.16 9.22 2.46
C SER A 51 3.49 8.00 1.59
N ARG A 52 2.93 7.94 0.37
CA ARG A 52 3.18 6.85 -0.58
C ARG A 52 4.68 6.64 -0.82
N SER A 53 5.44 7.73 -0.87
CA SER A 53 6.90 7.73 -0.98
C SER A 53 7.58 6.99 0.19
N LEU A 54 7.14 7.22 1.43
CA LEU A 54 7.68 6.52 2.61
C LEU A 54 7.36 5.01 2.59
N LYS A 55 6.14 4.62 2.17
CA LYS A 55 5.80 3.19 2.01
C LYS A 55 6.64 2.51 0.93
N GLU A 56 6.82 3.16 -0.21
CA GLU A 56 7.65 2.65 -1.31
C GLU A 56 9.12 2.55 -0.89
N MET A 57 9.61 3.55 -0.14
CA MET A 57 10.95 3.54 0.45
C MET A 57 11.13 2.39 1.43
N ALA A 58 10.19 2.17 2.36
CA ALA A 58 10.25 1.07 3.31
C ALA A 58 10.23 -0.31 2.63
N MET A 59 9.42 -0.48 1.57
CA MET A 59 9.41 -1.72 0.78
C MET A 59 10.73 -1.95 0.04
N ARG A 60 11.34 -0.88 -0.53
CA ARG A 60 12.67 -0.96 -1.13
C ARG A 60 13.74 -1.31 -0.09
N ALA A 61 13.70 -0.66 1.07
CA ALA A 61 14.62 -0.92 2.18
C ALA A 61 14.59 -2.37 2.64
N LYS A 62 13.40 -2.96 2.76
CA LYS A 62 13.27 -4.37 3.14
C LYS A 62 13.93 -5.31 2.13
N ARG A 63 13.75 -5.06 0.83
CA ARG A 63 14.37 -5.87 -0.25
C ARG A 63 15.88 -5.70 -0.29
N GLU A 64 16.37 -4.48 -0.22
CA GLU A 64 17.81 -4.19 -0.22
C GLU A 64 18.49 -4.82 1.00
N ARG A 65 17.87 -4.71 2.18
CA ARG A 65 18.37 -5.35 3.41
C ARG A 65 18.52 -6.87 3.26
N GLU A 66 17.56 -7.54 2.63
CA GLU A 66 17.64 -8.98 2.37
C GLU A 66 18.73 -9.34 1.35
N SER A 67 19.00 -8.45 0.38
CA SER A 67 20.06 -8.63 -0.63
C SER A 67 21.45 -8.43 -0.02
N LEU A 68 21.63 -7.34 0.73
CA LEU A 68 22.86 -7.01 1.43
C LEU A 68 23.18 -8.03 2.53
N SER A 69 22.17 -8.50 3.28
CA SER A 69 22.38 -9.52 4.31
C SER A 69 22.88 -10.83 3.71
N ARG A 70 22.34 -11.23 2.55
CA ARG A 70 22.82 -12.40 1.80
C ARG A 70 24.24 -12.22 1.28
N THR A 71 24.62 -11.02 0.86
CA THR A 71 25.94 -10.72 0.32
C THR A 71 27.01 -10.64 1.42
N LEU A 72 26.67 -10.01 2.54
CA LEU A 72 27.58 -9.76 3.67
C LEU A 72 27.65 -10.95 4.66
N GLY A 73 26.68 -11.88 4.59
CA GLY A 73 26.60 -13.02 5.51
C GLY A 73 26.31 -12.62 6.97
N ARG A 74 25.83 -11.39 7.19
CA ARG A 74 25.48 -10.84 8.51
C ARG A 74 24.27 -9.92 8.44
N GLU A 75 23.82 -9.42 9.59
CA GLU A 75 22.85 -8.34 9.62
C GLU A 75 23.46 -7.03 9.07
N VAL A 76 22.63 -6.29 8.34
CA VAL A 76 22.97 -5.03 7.67
C VAL A 76 22.62 -3.88 8.61
N THR A 77 23.55 -2.95 8.81
CA THR A 77 23.27 -1.77 9.65
C THR A 77 22.40 -0.74 8.91
N ILE A 78 21.83 0.21 9.65
CA ILE A 78 20.98 1.26 9.06
C ILE A 78 21.82 2.15 8.14
N GLU A 79 23.08 2.41 8.51
CA GLU A 79 24.03 3.22 7.75
C GLU A 79 24.38 2.56 6.41
N GLU A 80 24.69 1.27 6.42
CA GLU A 80 25.00 0.49 5.21
C GLU A 80 23.81 0.43 4.26
N LEU A 81 22.60 0.25 4.82
CA LEU A 81 21.38 0.24 4.05
C LEU A 81 21.04 1.62 3.48
N ALA A 82 21.26 2.68 4.24
CA ALA A 82 21.06 4.07 3.81
C ALA A 82 22.01 4.44 2.67
N GLU A 83 23.27 4.04 2.77
CA GLU A 83 24.28 4.26 1.74
C GLU A 83 23.93 3.50 0.45
N ALA A 84 23.58 2.22 0.55
CA ALA A 84 23.14 1.42 -0.59
C ALA A 84 21.89 1.98 -1.30
N MET A 85 20.98 2.58 -0.52
CA MET A 85 19.77 3.19 -1.04
C MET A 85 19.93 4.65 -1.48
N GLN A 86 21.09 5.27 -1.25
CA GLN A 86 21.37 6.70 -1.48
C GLN A 86 20.37 7.62 -0.78
N VAL A 87 20.03 7.31 0.47
CA VAL A 87 19.12 8.11 1.31
C VAL A 87 19.78 8.47 2.62
N LYS A 88 19.26 9.51 3.30
CA LYS A 88 19.73 9.84 4.65
C LYS A 88 19.26 8.76 5.65
N PRO A 89 20.08 8.36 6.63
CA PRO A 89 19.70 7.39 7.67
C PRO A 89 18.42 7.78 8.41
N GLU A 90 18.26 9.07 8.71
CA GLU A 90 17.05 9.63 9.37
C GLU A 90 15.78 9.37 8.54
N THR A 91 15.87 9.55 7.23
CA THR A 91 14.74 9.36 6.32
C THR A 91 14.39 7.88 6.18
N LEU A 92 15.41 7.02 6.14
CA LEU A 92 15.25 5.58 6.13
C LEU A 92 14.58 5.08 7.42
N LEU A 93 15.03 5.57 8.58
CA LEU A 93 14.45 5.23 9.87
C LEU A 93 12.97 5.63 9.94
N MET A 94 12.64 6.88 9.57
CA MET A 94 11.25 7.34 9.48
C MET A 94 10.39 6.46 8.56
N ALA A 95 10.92 6.04 7.41
CA ALA A 95 10.18 5.16 6.49
C ALA A 95 9.91 3.78 7.11
N LEU A 96 10.90 3.18 7.77
CA LEU A 96 10.76 1.89 8.45
C LEU A 96 9.76 1.97 9.59
N GLU A 97 9.88 2.97 10.47
CA GLU A 97 8.97 3.19 11.59
C GLU A 97 7.53 3.45 11.14
N ALA A 98 7.35 4.25 10.09
CA ALA A 98 6.02 4.58 9.58
C ALA A 98 5.29 3.33 9.03
N THR A 99 6.00 2.29 8.62
CA THR A 99 5.41 1.02 8.17
C THR A 99 5.30 -0.05 9.25
N SER A 100 5.91 0.16 10.43
CA SER A 100 5.69 -0.73 11.57
C SER A 100 4.25 -0.60 12.04
N ALA A 101 3.62 -1.74 12.31
CA ALA A 101 2.31 -1.74 12.95
C ALA A 101 2.42 -1.00 14.29
N PRO A 102 1.48 -0.11 14.65
CA PRO A 102 1.49 0.48 15.97
C PRO A 102 1.44 -0.65 16.99
N ALA A 103 2.41 -0.70 17.89
CA ALA A 103 2.34 -1.58 19.04
C ALA A 103 1.09 -1.18 19.83
N SER A 104 0.16 -2.11 20.03
CA SER A 104 -1.01 -1.88 20.89
C SER A 104 -0.47 -1.59 22.28
N LEU A 105 -0.62 -0.36 22.75
CA LEU A 105 -0.40 -0.02 24.15
C LEU A 105 -1.52 -0.72 24.93
N GLN A 106 -1.17 -1.74 25.71
CA GLN A 106 -2.03 -2.33 26.73
C GLN A 106 -2.05 -1.46 27.98
#